data_AF-A0A4Y7PVB7-F1
#
_entry.id   AF-A0A4Y7PVB7-F1
#
_cell.length_a   1.000
_cell.length_b   1.000
_cell.length_c   1.000
_cell.angle_alpha   90.00
_cell.angle_beta   90.00
_cell.angle_gamma   90.00
#
_symmetry.space_group_name_H-M   'P 1'
#
loop_
_entity.id
_entity.type
_entity.pdbx_description
1 polymer ?
#
loop_
_entity_poly.entity_id
_entity_poly.type
_entity_poly.pdbx_seq_one_letter_code
_entity_poly.pdbx_strand_id
1 'polypeptide(L)'
;MSDSSPDIAGLIAEATELQWVNCVIIAGTALVLYEYFITFSTEIQEIWNSKFTGARVLFCLTRYFYLFYLVFNCATNFSPIASKMVVADLTLWPKS
;
A
#
# COMPACT_ATOMS: atom_id res chain seq x y z
N MET A 1 -33.27 16.87 20.04
CA MET A 1 -32.00 16.89 19.28
C MET A 1 -31.69 15.45 18.92
N SER A 2 -32.19 15.02 17.77
CA SER A 2 -32.16 13.64 17.28
C SER A 2 -31.95 13.77 15.78
N ASP A 3 -30.72 13.55 15.31
CA ASP A 3 -30.39 13.40 13.88
C ASP A 3 -29.02 12.73 13.65
N SER A 4 -28.24 12.43 14.69
CA SER A 4 -26.85 11.94 14.50
C SER A 4 -26.72 10.43 14.25
N SER A 5 -27.75 9.61 14.47
CA SER A 5 -27.62 8.14 14.44
C SER A 5 -27.50 7.50 13.05
N PRO A 6 -28.30 7.86 12.03
CA PRO A 6 -28.14 7.28 10.69
C PRO A 6 -26.88 7.81 9.98
N ASP A 7 -26.45 9.01 10.31
CA ASP A 7 -25.26 9.65 9.73
C ASP A 7 -23.96 8.95 10.19
N ILE A 8 -23.88 8.60 11.48
CA ILE A 8 -22.77 7.80 12.02
C ILE A 8 -22.77 6.39 11.40
N ALA A 9 -23.95 5.79 11.19
CA ALA A 9 -24.07 4.47 10.57
C ALA A 9 -23.60 4.47 9.09
N GLY A 10 -23.87 5.54 8.34
CA GLY A 10 -23.33 5.72 6.99
C GLY A 10 -21.80 5.86 6.98
N LEU A 11 -21.26 6.68 7.89
CA LEU A 11 -19.82 6.91 8.05
C LEU A 11 -19.04 5.63 8.41
N ILE A 12 -19.58 4.78 9.27
CA ILE A 12 -18.91 3.50 9.61
C ILE A 12 -18.92 2.52 8.43
N ALA A 13 -19.98 2.51 7.62
CA ALA A 13 -20.06 1.65 6.44
C ALA A 13 -19.01 2.07 5.40
N GLU A 14 -18.92 3.36 5.10
CA GLU A 14 -17.91 3.94 4.21
C GLU A 14 -16.48 3.68 4.71
N ALA A 15 -16.22 3.85 6.01
CA ALA A 15 -14.92 3.57 6.59
C ALA A 15 -14.53 2.08 6.51
N THR A 16 -15.51 1.19 6.67
CA THR A 16 -15.28 -0.26 6.60
C THR A 16 -14.91 -0.70 5.19
N GLU A 17 -15.61 -0.16 4.18
CA GLU A 17 -15.32 -0.44 2.76
C GLU A 17 -13.91 0.03 2.38
N LEU A 18 -13.53 1.24 2.78
CA LEU A 18 -12.19 1.78 2.53
C LEU A 18 -11.09 0.95 3.22
N GLN A 19 -11.34 0.48 4.45
CA GLN A 19 -10.39 -0.36 5.16
C GLN A 19 -10.18 -1.70 4.45
N TRP A 20 -11.25 -2.29 3.91
CA TRP A 20 -11.18 -3.56 3.21
C TRP A 20 -10.39 -3.46 1.92
N VAL A 21 -10.66 -2.42 1.13
CA VAL A 21 -9.91 -2.13 -0.11
C VAL A 21 -8.43 -1.91 0.20
N ASN A 22 -8.10 -1.16 1.25
CA ASN A 22 -6.71 -0.92 1.63
C ASN A 22 -5.98 -2.20 2.06
N CYS A 23 -6.61 -3.06 2.87
CA CYS A 23 -6.02 -4.35 3.23
C CYS A 23 -5.72 -5.21 1.99
N VAL A 24 -6.64 -5.27 1.03
CA VAL A 24 -6.45 -6.04 -0.22
C VAL A 24 -5.33 -5.43 -1.06
N ILE A 25 -5.26 -4.10 -1.18
CA ILE A 25 -4.21 -3.41 -1.93
C ILE A 25 -2.84 -3.66 -1.29
N ILE A 26 -2.74 -3.57 0.04
CA ILE A 26 -1.48 -3.79 0.77
C ILE A 26 -1.03 -5.24 0.63
N ALA A 27 -1.93 -6.21 0.83
CA ALA A 27 -1.63 -7.63 0.69
C ALA A 27 -1.23 -8.00 -0.75
N GLY A 28 -1.97 -7.51 -1.75
CA GLY A 28 -1.63 -7.69 -3.16
C GLY A 28 -0.30 -7.06 -3.53
N THR A 29 -0.02 -5.85 -3.02
CA THR A 29 1.26 -5.17 -3.22
C THR A 29 2.42 -5.95 -2.62
N ALA A 30 2.26 -6.46 -1.40
CA ALA A 30 3.29 -7.27 -0.74
C ALA A 30 3.58 -8.57 -1.51
N LEU A 31 2.54 -9.23 -2.02
CA LEU A 31 2.67 -10.44 -2.83
C LEU A 31 3.39 -10.16 -4.15
N VAL A 32 3.00 -9.10 -4.86
CA VAL A 32 3.68 -8.65 -6.08
C VAL A 32 5.14 -8.32 -5.79
N LEU A 33 5.44 -7.57 -4.73
CA LEU A 33 6.82 -7.26 -4.36
C LEU A 33 7.63 -8.54 -4.10
N TYR A 34 7.08 -9.50 -3.37
CA TYR A 34 7.76 -10.75 -3.06
C TYR A 34 8.14 -11.55 -4.31
N GLU A 35 7.22 -11.72 -5.26
CA GLU A 35 7.51 -12.42 -6.51
C GLU A 35 8.56 -11.68 -7.35
N TYR A 36 8.50 -10.35 -7.35
CA TYR A 36 9.47 -9.51 -8.02
C TYR A 36 10.85 -9.57 -7.36
N PHE A 37 10.96 -9.63 -6.03
CA PHE A 37 12.25 -9.75 -5.34
C PHE A 37 12.98 -11.05 -5.68
N ILE A 38 12.24 -12.16 -5.80
CA ILE A 38 12.79 -13.46 -6.17
C ILE A 38 13.34 -13.43 -7.60
N THR A 39 12.56 -12.93 -8.55
CA THR A 39 12.98 -12.85 -9.97
C THR A 39 14.03 -11.77 -10.21
N PHE A 40 14.03 -10.70 -9.43
CA PHE A 40 14.99 -9.59 -9.51
C PHE A 40 16.43 -10.02 -9.23
N SER A 41 16.65 -10.95 -8.29
CA SER A 41 18.02 -11.43 -8.01
C SER A 41 18.64 -12.12 -9.22
N THR A 42 17.84 -12.89 -9.96
CA THR A 42 18.26 -13.56 -11.20
C THR A 42 18.40 -12.55 -12.35
N GLU A 43 17.48 -11.59 -12.45
CA GLU A 43 17.55 -10.53 -13.45
C GLU A 43 18.76 -9.63 -13.27
N ILE A 44 19.14 -9.26 -12.03
CA ILE A 44 20.36 -8.51 -11.80
C ILE A 44 21.56 -9.29 -12.32
N GLN A 45 21.67 -10.58 -12.00
CA GLN A 45 22.84 -11.36 -12.39
C GLN A 45 22.97 -11.52 -13.90
N GLU A 46 21.87 -11.78 -14.61
CA GLU A 46 21.89 -11.98 -16.07
C GLU A 46 21.95 -10.65 -16.84
N ILE A 47 21.09 -9.71 -16.44
CA ILE A 47 20.96 -8.43 -17.13
C ILE A 47 22.16 -7.56 -16.80
N TRP A 48 22.66 -7.53 -15.56
CA TRP A 48 23.78 -6.67 -15.14
C TRP A 48 25.17 -7.14 -15.51
N ASN A 49 25.33 -8.43 -15.79
CA ASN A 49 26.57 -8.96 -16.31
C ASN A 49 26.66 -8.85 -17.86
N SER A 50 25.56 -8.52 -18.54
CA SER A 50 25.49 -8.36 -20.00
C SER A 50 25.69 -6.92 -20.48
N LYS A 51 26.06 -6.75 -21.76
CA LYS A 51 26.47 -5.47 -22.39
C LYS A 51 25.44 -4.35 -22.14
N PHE A 52 25.89 -3.27 -21.53
CA PHE A 52 25.06 -2.13 -21.12
C PHE A 52 24.44 -1.43 -22.35
N THR A 53 23.18 -1.74 -22.65
CA THR A 53 22.43 -1.18 -23.79
C THR A 53 21.38 -0.20 -23.26
N GLY A 54 21.14 0.94 -23.94
CA GLY A 54 20.16 1.94 -23.49
C GLY A 54 18.73 1.40 -23.28
N ALA A 55 18.34 0.39 -24.07
CA ALA A 55 17.08 -0.34 -23.90
C ALA A 55 16.95 -1.00 -22.52
N ARG A 56 18.07 -1.42 -21.93
CA ARG A 56 18.14 -2.04 -20.60
C ARG A 56 17.88 -1.03 -19.49
N VAL A 57 18.39 0.20 -19.63
CA VAL A 57 18.12 1.30 -18.70
C VAL A 57 16.65 1.71 -18.78
N LEU A 58 16.10 1.78 -20.00
CA LEU A 58 14.68 2.07 -20.20
C LEU A 58 13.79 0.99 -19.57
N PHE A 59 14.17 -0.28 -19.73
CA PHE A 59 13.46 -1.41 -19.14
C PHE A 59 13.52 -1.39 -17.60
N CYS A 60 14.71 -1.15 -17.04
CA CYS A 60 14.90 -0.95 -15.61
C CYS A 60 14.05 0.22 -15.10
N LEU A 61 14.16 1.41 -15.71
CA LEU A 61 13.39 2.58 -15.30
C LEU A 61 11.89 2.28 -15.30
N THR A 62 11.35 1.77 -16.41
CA THR A 62 9.91 1.49 -16.52
C THR A 62 9.44 0.50 -15.45
N ARG A 63 10.23 -0.54 -15.15
CA ARG A 63 9.91 -1.56 -14.16
C ARG A 63 10.04 -1.07 -12.71
N TYR A 64 11.14 -0.39 -12.38
CA TYR A 64 11.38 0.10 -11.03
C TYR A 64 10.51 1.31 -10.68
N PHE A 65 10.16 2.15 -11.65
CA PHE A 65 9.23 3.25 -11.44
C PHE A 65 7.84 2.72 -11.06
N TYR A 66 7.39 1.65 -11.73
CA TYR A 66 6.11 1.02 -11.41
C TYR A 66 6.11 0.38 -10.01
N LEU A 67 7.19 -0.34 -9.64
CA LEU A 67 7.33 -0.88 -8.28
C LEU A 67 7.41 0.22 -7.22
N PHE A 68 8.14 1.31 -7.50
CA PHE A 68 8.22 2.47 -6.62
C PHE A 68 6.85 3.12 -6.45
N TYR A 69 6.10 3.29 -7.54
CA TYR A 69 4.74 3.81 -7.52
C TYR A 69 3.79 2.92 -6.68
N LEU A 70 3.93 1.60 -6.77
CA LEU A 70 3.14 0.63 -6.00
C LEU A 70 3.47 0.73 -4.49
N VAL A 71 4.75 0.77 -4.13
CA VAL A 71 5.20 0.95 -2.74
C VAL A 71 4.76 2.30 -2.18
N PHE A 72 4.86 3.36 -2.98
CA PHE A 72 4.44 4.70 -2.59
C PHE A 72 2.93 4.79 -2.36
N ASN A 73 2.13 4.15 -3.23
CA ASN A 73 0.69 4.01 -3.00
C ASN A 73 0.41 3.24 -1.71
N CYS A 74 1.11 2.15 -1.46
CA CYS A 74 0.96 1.38 -0.24
C CYS A 74 1.28 2.22 1.01
N ALA A 75 2.38 2.97 0.99
CA ALA A 75 2.80 3.85 2.10
C ALA A 75 1.84 5.00 2.37
N THR A 76 1.32 5.63 1.31
CA THR A 76 0.34 6.74 1.42
C THR A 76 -1.01 6.25 1.93
N ASN A 77 -1.44 5.04 1.57
CA ASN A 77 -2.66 4.44 2.11
C ASN A 77 -2.49 3.93 3.56
N PHE A 78 -1.27 3.62 3.99
CA PHE A 78 -0.98 3.22 5.37
C PHE A 78 -1.03 4.40 6.37
N SER A 79 -0.56 5.59 5.98
CA SER A 79 -0.54 6.79 6.83
C SER A 79 -1.91 7.19 7.45
N PRO A 80 -3.03 7.20 6.70
CA PRO A 80 -4.35 7.49 7.27
C PRO A 80 -4.89 6.36 8.16
N ILE A 81 -4.46 5.11 7.97
CA ILE A 81 -4.89 3.97 8.79
C ILE A 81 -4.21 4.02 10.17
N ALA A 82 -2.90 4.25 10.20
CA ALA A 82 -2.15 4.35 11.45
C ALA A 82 -2.64 5.51 12.33
N SER A 83 -2.93 6.67 11.72
CA SER A 83 -3.50 7.82 12.44
C SER A 83 -4.91 7.54 12.96
N LYS A 84 -5.78 6.88 12.17
CA LYS A 84 -7.12 6.45 12.64
C LYS A 84 -7.05 5.45 13.79
N MET A 85 -6.08 4.53 13.77
CA MET A 85 -5.90 3.52 14.82
C MET A 85 -5.40 4.16 16.13
N VAL A 86 -4.44 5.09 16.05
CA VAL A 86 -3.94 5.86 17.20
C VAL A 86 -5.05 6.74 17.81
N VAL A 87 -5.89 7.36 16.97
CA VAL A 87 -7.02 8.17 17.47
C VAL A 87 -8.12 7.29 18.08
N ALA A 88 -8.40 6.11 17.52
CA ALA A 88 -9.34 5.15 18.10
C ALA A 88 -8.86 4.63 19.48
N ASP A 89 -7.56 4.37 19.62
CA ASP A 89 -6.95 3.96 20.89
C ASP A 89 -7.02 5.06 21.96
N LEU A 90 -6.66 6.31 21.59
CA LEU A 90 -6.73 7.47 22.48
C LEU A 90 -8.16 7.84 22.90
N THR A 91 -9.16 7.59 22.04
CA THR A 91 -10.58 7.89 22.36
C THR A 91 -11.24 6.81 23.23
N LEU A 92 -10.71 5.59 23.25
CA LEU A 92 -11.15 4.50 24.14
C LEU A 92 -10.50 4.55 25.53
N TRP A 93 -9.38 5.26 25.71
CA TRP A 93 -8.65 5.39 26.99
C TRP A 93 -9.09 6.60 27.87
N PRO A 94 -10.37 6.72 28.27
CA PRO A 94 -10.60 7.16 29.66
C PRO A 94 -11.85 6.55 30.31
N LYS A 95 -12.42 5.48 29.76
CA LYS A 95 -13.66 4.87 30.28
C LYS A 95 -13.44 3.54 31.03
N SER A 96 -12.37 3.46 31.82
CA SER A 96 -12.17 2.43 32.84
C SER A 96 -12.01 3.06 34.22
#